data_AF-A0A919ERQ7-F1
#
_entry.id   AF-A0A919ERQ7-F1
#
_cell.length_a   1.000
_cell.length_b   1.000
_cell.length_c   1.000
_cell.angle_alpha   90.00
_cell.angle_beta   90.00
_cell.angle_gamma   90.00
#
_symmetry.space_group_name_H-M   'P 1'
#
loop_
_entity.id
_entity.type
_entity.pdbx_description
1 polymer ?
#
loop_
_entity_poly.entity_id
_entity_poly.type
_entity_poly.pdbx_seq_one_letter_code
_entity_poly.pdbx_strand_id
1 'polypeptide(L)'
;MDAQQTQDLISVLLDIEADTGGRDDAAMDLYASDALEARRALLSIASDPRTPDIVLASAGESLGQIATRTGCPLTHQERVGLMPEARHEYDDATAFTTGIHAGGRPS
;
A
#
# COMPACT_ATOMS: atom_id res chain seq x y z
N MET A 1 -0.71 14.54 5.09
CA MET A 1 -1.43 14.85 3.84
C MET A 1 -2.77 15.48 4.21
N ASP A 2 -3.25 16.47 3.46
CA ASP A 2 -4.60 17.00 3.67
C ASP A 2 -5.66 16.18 2.91
N ALA A 3 -6.94 16.47 3.19
CA ALA A 3 -8.06 15.72 2.63
C ALA A 3 -8.21 15.91 1.12
N GLN A 4 -7.93 17.11 0.59
CA GLN A 4 -8.07 17.37 -0.84
C GLN A 4 -6.99 16.64 -1.62
N GLN A 5 -5.74 16.75 -1.16
CA GLN A 5 -4.61 16.03 -1.77
C GLN A 5 -4.84 14.51 -1.77
N THR A 6 -5.40 13.97 -0.68
CA THR A 6 -5.76 12.54 -0.62
C THR A 6 -6.78 12.17 -1.71
N GLN A 7 -7.83 12.97 -1.91
CA GLN A 7 -8.86 12.70 -2.91
C GLN A 7 -8.34 12.82 -4.34
N ASP A 8 -7.45 13.79 -4.60
CA ASP A 8 -6.84 13.97 -5.91
C ASP A 8 -5.97 12.75 -6.28
N LEU A 9 -5.16 12.25 -5.35
CA LEU A 9 -4.35 11.05 -5.56
C LEU A 9 -5.20 9.78 -5.73
N ILE A 10 -6.27 9.61 -4.94
CA ILE A 10 -7.22 8.51 -5.13
C ILE A 10 -7.84 8.56 -6.53
N SER A 11 -8.19 9.76 -7.01
CA SER A 11 -8.79 9.95 -8.32
C SER A 11 -7.83 9.53 -9.44
N VAL A 12 -6.55 9.90 -9.35
CA VAL A 12 -5.52 9.46 -10.30
C VAL A 12 -5.32 7.95 -10.24
N LEU A 13 -5.18 7.38 -9.04
CA LEU A 13 -4.94 5.95 -8.85
C LEU A 13 -6.03 5.06 -9.48
N LEU A 14 -7.30 5.48 -9.34
CA LEU A 14 -8.47 4.75 -9.81
C LEU A 14 -8.83 5.03 -11.28
N ASP A 15 -8.22 6.04 -11.91
CA ASP A 15 -8.43 6.33 -13.33
C ASP A 15 -7.65 5.33 -14.19
N ILE A 16 -8.39 4.43 -14.85
CA ILE A 16 -7.79 3.39 -15.72
C ILE A 16 -7.15 3.99 -16.98
N GLU A 17 -7.57 5.18 -17.39
CA GLU A 17 -7.03 5.89 -18.56
C GLU A 17 -5.81 6.75 -18.20
N ALA A 18 -5.52 6.92 -16.90
CA ALA A 18 -4.32 7.59 -16.46
C ALA A 18 -3.07 6.75 -16.81
N ASP A 19 -1.98 7.45 -17.12
CA ASP A 19 -0.70 6.82 -17.41
C ASP A 19 -0.23 5.95 -16.22
N THR A 20 0.46 4.86 -16.55
CA THR A 20 0.96 3.91 -15.54
C THR A 20 1.87 4.60 -14.53
N GLY A 21 2.74 5.52 -14.96
CA GLY A 21 3.63 6.26 -14.06
C GLY A 21 2.86 7.19 -13.11
N GLY A 22 1.82 7.87 -13.60
CA GLY A 22 0.98 8.71 -12.74
C GLY A 22 0.22 7.91 -11.68
N ARG A 23 -0.25 6.70 -12.04
CA ARG A 23 -0.91 5.79 -11.11
C ARG A 23 0.07 5.20 -10.09
N ASP A 24 1.30 4.91 -10.53
CA ASP A 24 2.40 4.44 -9.69
C ASP A 24 2.79 5.49 -8.64
N ASP A 25 3.05 6.73 -9.07
CA ASP A 25 3.35 7.87 -8.20
C ASP A 25 2.20 8.11 -7.19
N ALA A 26 0.95 8.05 -7.66
CA ALA A 26 -0.21 8.22 -6.79
C ALA A 26 -0.33 7.09 -5.75
N ALA A 27 -0.05 5.84 -6.14
CA ALA A 27 -0.03 4.72 -5.21
C ALA A 27 1.01 4.94 -4.11
N MET A 28 2.23 5.33 -4.49
CA MET A 28 3.31 5.63 -3.55
C MET A 28 2.94 6.80 -2.63
N ASP A 29 2.47 7.93 -3.15
CA ASP A 29 2.19 9.09 -2.30
C ASP A 29 1.08 8.82 -1.27
N LEU A 30 0.13 7.93 -1.56
CA LEU A 30 -0.99 7.60 -0.68
C LEU A 30 -0.60 6.95 0.65
N TYR A 31 0.62 6.40 0.81
CA TYR A 31 1.06 5.84 2.10
C TYR A 31 1.02 6.88 3.25
N ALA A 32 1.20 8.16 2.91
CA ALA A 32 1.24 9.27 3.86
C ALA A 32 -0.15 9.73 4.32
N SER A 33 -1.23 9.15 3.78
CA SER A 33 -2.60 9.44 4.20
C SER A 33 -3.03 8.55 5.36
N ASP A 34 -3.79 9.11 6.31
CA ASP A 34 -4.48 8.38 7.38
C ASP A 34 -5.94 8.08 7.03
N ALA A 35 -6.36 8.48 5.84
CA ALA A 35 -7.75 8.36 5.43
C ALA A 35 -8.10 6.90 5.10
N LEU A 36 -9.25 6.44 5.59
CA LEU A 36 -9.71 5.07 5.34
C LEU A 36 -9.96 4.81 3.85
N GLU A 37 -10.43 5.83 3.13
CA GLU A 37 -10.62 5.80 1.69
C GLU A 37 -9.32 5.56 0.92
N ALA A 38 -8.18 6.10 1.37
CA ALA A 38 -6.89 5.87 0.74
C ALA A 38 -6.48 4.39 0.86
N ARG A 39 -6.58 3.83 2.07
CA ARG A 39 -6.34 2.39 2.31
C ARG A 39 -7.27 1.51 1.45
N ARG A 40 -8.54 1.89 1.32
CA ARG A 40 -9.51 1.15 0.49
C ARG A 40 -9.20 1.22 -1.01
N ALA A 41 -8.79 2.38 -1.51
CA ALA A 41 -8.40 2.55 -2.90
C ALA A 41 -7.16 1.71 -3.24
N LEU A 42 -6.13 1.78 -2.39
CA LEU A 42 -4.92 0.96 -2.53
C LEU A 42 -5.25 -0.54 -2.50
N LEU A 43 -6.08 -0.99 -1.55
CA LEU A 43 -6.49 -2.38 -1.45
C LEU A 43 -7.26 -2.85 -2.70
N SER A 44 -8.13 -1.99 -3.25
CA SER A 44 -8.87 -2.28 -4.47
C SER A 44 -7.93 -2.47 -5.67
N ILE A 45 -6.96 -1.58 -5.84
CA ILE A 45 -5.98 -1.66 -6.93
C ILE A 45 -5.07 -2.87 -6.77
N ALA A 46 -4.53 -3.09 -5.57
CA ALA A 46 -3.64 -4.20 -5.24
C ALA A 46 -4.28 -5.59 -5.40
N SER A 47 -5.61 -5.66 -5.56
CA SER A 47 -6.37 -6.90 -5.75
C SER A 47 -6.96 -7.04 -7.18
N ASP A 48 -6.74 -6.06 -8.08
CA ASP A 48 -7.27 -6.09 -9.44
C ASP A 48 -6.22 -6.66 -10.42
N PRO A 49 -6.46 -7.83 -11.05
CA PRO A 49 -5.51 -8.45 -11.97
C PRO A 49 -5.32 -7.69 -13.29
N ARG A 50 -6.10 -6.62 -13.54
CA ARG A 50 -5.96 -5.76 -14.72
C ARG A 50 -5.02 -4.58 -14.46
N THR A 51 -4.62 -4.38 -13.21
CA THR A 51 -3.67 -3.33 -12.84
C THR A 51 -2.26 -3.74 -13.30
N PRO A 52 -1.47 -2.82 -13.89
CA PRO A 52 -0.06 -3.08 -14.21
C PRO A 52 0.75 -3.48 -12.97
N ASP A 53 1.66 -4.43 -13.13
CA ASP A 53 2.52 -4.99 -12.07
C ASP A 53 3.22 -3.94 -11.21
N ILE A 54 3.73 -2.87 -11.82
CA ILE A 54 4.40 -1.78 -11.10
C ILE A 54 3.44 -1.03 -10.15
N VAL A 55 2.21 -0.78 -10.59
CA VAL A 55 1.19 -0.13 -9.78
C VAL A 55 0.69 -1.07 -8.67
N LEU A 56 0.62 -2.37 -8.96
CA LEU A 56 0.33 -3.40 -7.94
C LEU A 56 1.39 -3.40 -6.84
N ALA A 57 2.67 -3.44 -7.22
CA ALA A 57 3.81 -3.41 -6.31
C ALA A 57 3.76 -2.19 -5.39
N SER A 58 3.66 -0.99 -5.96
CA SER A 58 3.60 0.27 -5.21
C SER A 58 2.37 0.38 -4.29
N ALA A 59 1.22 -0.14 -4.73
CA ALA A 59 0.03 -0.21 -3.87
C ALA A 59 0.26 -1.17 -2.68
N GLY A 60 0.92 -2.30 -2.92
CA GLY A 60 1.33 -3.26 -1.89
C GLY A 60 2.29 -2.66 -0.86
N GLU A 61 3.36 -2.01 -1.33
CA GLU A 61 4.34 -1.34 -0.48
C GLU A 61 3.65 -0.30 0.41
N SER A 62 2.81 0.55 -0.19
CA SER A 62 2.10 1.61 0.53
C SER A 62 1.14 1.08 1.58
N LEU A 63 0.43 -0.02 1.30
CA LEU A 63 -0.39 -0.72 2.30
C LEU A 63 0.47 -1.25 3.46
N GLY A 64 1.67 -1.77 3.17
CA GLY A 64 2.60 -2.27 4.18
C GLY A 64 3.18 -1.15 5.05
N GLN A 65 3.54 -0.02 4.43
CA GLN A 65 3.98 1.18 5.13
C GLN A 65 2.88 1.76 6.02
N ILE A 66 1.63 1.85 5.53
CA ILE A 66 0.46 2.24 6.33
C ILE A 66 0.28 1.28 7.51
N ALA A 67 0.31 -0.03 7.28
CA ALA A 67 0.17 -1.05 8.31
C ALA A 67 1.21 -0.89 9.42
N THR A 68 2.49 -0.72 9.05
CA THR A 68 3.59 -0.47 9.96
C THR A 68 3.39 0.82 10.76
N ARG A 69 3.05 1.92 10.07
CA ARG A 69 2.92 3.26 10.67
C ARG A 69 1.74 3.37 11.63
N THR A 70 0.62 2.70 11.32
CA THR A 70 -0.63 2.77 12.09
C THR A 70 -0.80 1.62 13.08
N GLY A 71 0.03 0.57 13.00
CA GLY A 71 -0.14 -0.65 13.78
C GLY A 71 -1.39 -1.47 13.40
N CYS A 72 -1.97 -1.19 12.23
CA CYS A 72 -3.20 -1.81 11.74
C CYS A 72 -2.92 -2.63 10.46
N PRO A 73 -2.40 -3.86 10.58
CA PRO A 73 -2.11 -4.70 9.42
C PRO A 73 -3.37 -5.11 8.65
N LEU A 74 -3.19 -5.52 7.39
CA LEU A 74 -4.23 -6.21 6.65
C LEU A 74 -4.64 -7.50 7.37
N THR A 75 -5.93 -7.81 7.32
CA THR A 75 -6.44 -9.11 7.73
C THR A 75 -5.89 -10.22 6.82
N HIS A 76 -5.95 -11.47 7.29
CA HIS A 76 -5.54 -12.62 6.46
C HIS A 76 -6.30 -12.64 5.13
N GLN A 77 -7.61 -12.36 5.14
CA GLN A 77 -8.44 -12.35 3.93
C GLN A 77 -8.04 -11.25 2.94
N GLU A 78 -7.79 -10.03 3.43
CA GLU A 78 -7.29 -8.93 2.59
C GLU A 78 -5.94 -9.31 1.98
N ARG A 79 -5.03 -9.87 2.77
CA ARG A 79 -3.68 -10.23 2.33
C ARG A 79 -3.66 -11.37 1.29
N VAL A 80 -4.51 -12.39 1.42
CA VAL A 80 -4.62 -13.46 0.40
C VAL A 80 -5.34 -13.01 -0.87
N GLY A 81 -6.08 -11.90 -0.83
CA GLY A 81 -6.74 -11.30 -1.97
C GLY A 81 -5.81 -10.45 -2.86
N LEU A 82 -4.66 -10.04 -2.33
CA LEU A 82 -3.68 -9.26 -3.08
C LEU A 82 -3.12 -10.05 -4.27
N MET A 83 -2.85 -9.35 -5.38
CA MET A 83 -2.07 -9.89 -6.48
C MET A 83 -0.62 -10.19 -6.02
N PRO A 84 0.09 -11.11 -6.69
CA PRO A 84 1.41 -11.57 -6.25
C PRO A 84 2.41 -10.43 -5.99
N GLU A 85 2.46 -9.44 -6.88
CA GLU A 85 3.36 -8.30 -6.85
C GLU A 85 3.06 -7.41 -5.63
N ALA A 86 1.78 -7.05 -5.44
CA ALA A 86 1.36 -6.27 -4.27
C ALA A 86 1.59 -7.01 -2.95
N ARG A 87 1.39 -8.33 -2.93
CA ARG A 87 1.59 -9.15 -1.73
C ARG A 87 3.07 -9.22 -1.35
N HIS A 88 3.94 -9.37 -2.33
CA HIS A 88 5.38 -9.41 -2.12
C HIS A 88 5.85 -8.12 -1.44
N GLU A 89 5.49 -6.96 -2.01
CA GLU A 89 5.89 -5.66 -1.46
C GLU A 89 5.25 -5.36 -0.10
N TYR A 90 3.99 -5.75 0.11
CA TYR A 90 3.35 -5.62 1.42
C TYR A 90 4.10 -6.42 2.50
N ASP A 91 4.48 -7.67 2.18
CA ASP A 91 5.18 -8.55 3.11
C ASP A 91 6.59 -8.01 3.41
N ASP A 92 7.31 -7.49 2.41
CA ASP A 92 8.64 -6.89 2.58
C ASP A 92 8.59 -5.60 3.42
N ALA A 93 7.63 -4.71 3.14
CA ALA A 93 7.43 -3.46 3.89
C ALA A 93 7.02 -3.70 5.36
N THR A 94 6.33 -4.80 5.65
CA THR A 94 5.94 -5.17 7.02
C THR A 94 6.99 -6.01 7.76
N ALA A 95 7.86 -6.73 7.04
CA ALA A 95 8.96 -7.49 7.63
C ALA A 95 10.01 -6.59 8.29
N PHE A 96 10.29 -5.41 7.72
CA PHE A 96 11.30 -4.47 8.22
C PHE A 96 11.04 -4.02 9.68
N THR A 97 9.78 -3.99 10.09
CA THR A 97 9.35 -3.56 11.45
C THR A 97 9.56 -4.66 12.50
N THR A 98 9.49 -5.92 12.09
CA THR A 98 9.57 -7.07 13.03
C THR A 98 11.02 -7.42 13.40
N GLY A 99 12.00 -6.96 12.62
CA GLY A 99 13.43 -7.18 12.86
C GLY A 99 14.05 -6.34 13.98
N ILE A 100 13.40 -5.26 14.43
CA ILE A 100 13.98 -4.33 15.44
C ILE A 100 13.69 -4.79 16.90
N HIS A 101 12.77 -5.73 17.13
CA HIS A 101 12.45 -6.23 18.49
C HIS A 101 13.05 -7.60 18.85
N ALA A 102 13.81 -8.23 17.95
CA ALA A 102 14.47 -9.52 18.21
C ALA A 102 16.00 -9.44 18.41
N GLY A 103 16.56 -8.23 18.57
CA GLY A 103 17.97 -7.99 18.88
C GLY A 103 18.19 -7.68 20.36
N GLY A 104 18.77 -8.63 21.09
CA GLY A 104 18.84 -8.65 22.56
C GLY A 104 19.52 -7.47 23.25
N ARG A 105 19.16 -7.28 24.52
CA ARG A 105 20.04 -6.64 25.51
C ARG A 105 20.82 -7.73 26.23
N PRO A 106 22.15 -7.63 26.34
CA PRO A 106 22.93 -8.51 27.20
C PRO A 106 22.71 -8.14 28.67
N SER A 107 22.55 -9.15 29.52
CA SER A 107 22.85 -9.12 30.95
C SER A 107 23.37 -10.50 31.34
#